data_AF-Q6UQ59-F1
#
_entry.id   AF-Q6UQ59-F1
#
_cell.length_a   1.000
_cell.length_b   1.000
_cell.length_c   1.000
_cell.angle_alpha   90.00
_cell.angle_beta   90.00
_cell.angle_gamma   90.00
#
_symmetry.space_group_name_H-M   'P 1'
#
loop_
_entity.id
_entity.type
_entity.pdbx_description
1 polymer ?
#
loop_
_entity_poly.entity_id
_entity_poly.type
_entity_poly.pdbx_seq_one_letter_code
_entity_poly.pdbx_strand_id
1 'polypeptide(L)'
;MKRSEIEELLEIFRCSLLSIPSGPFARRVHQFTLHGYTYPFVEQYGEAALPDPPPVEVTGRASRRHSMLAAVLLAMKGDFLFFFQADPQDPELGSRRGIRGVYTVKGPPGRAGHTKPLEHPHYGKDYKMHAACPKCGSPFSSLYGACPECGNPLPLPPKPSRFLRKGKEPLPEHVLSVRLPVEPFTVFEREVTDERVYGDMSSDNILDRALVWIGRHDNAMGAGKGSSVRQLLPEEALRIYKLLLTESDQRLKSLSSPSGLPTGHIPILNPDGTPLECVLTTEDSSKVREEISIHTALSKEVNNPHSCLYKRLIPKTVPGLQNLWQTHYLEYVSSEFPWGYTGSTSDYVLVFRPRDGSPVRHAVVIEFKRDEVGIAEVMQAWLYMPWVAQLLGMHLGNLVGQPGRLVEVHLTPVLVGARLVGRGQNRIHVLPRGYDRTVTYYNGAKVRHVVNPPVFWEYSLKPCGSSQNRAEVRFSPIHLNIKTINYIPPIGTSTAEAERNRAIEEFRRLAKSLSMGIPLL
;
A
#
# COMPACT_ATOMS: atom_id res chain seq x y z
N MET A 1 -13.67 -11.13 27.25
CA MET A 1 -12.98 -10.05 28.00
C MET A 1 -13.97 -9.20 28.75
N LYS A 2 -13.56 -8.51 29.83
CA LYS A 2 -14.45 -7.56 30.54
C LYS A 2 -14.57 -6.27 29.75
N ARG A 3 -15.71 -5.57 29.87
CA ARG A 3 -15.95 -4.30 29.17
C ARG A 3 -14.88 -3.23 29.47
N SER A 4 -14.50 -3.08 30.73
CA SER A 4 -13.47 -2.10 31.15
C SER A 4 -12.11 -2.36 30.51
N GLU A 5 -11.73 -3.64 30.39
CA GLU A 5 -10.47 -4.07 29.75
C GLU A 5 -10.48 -3.78 28.25
N ILE A 6 -11.63 -4.00 27.58
CA ILE A 6 -11.80 -3.65 26.16
C ILE A 6 -11.65 -2.13 25.96
N GLU A 7 -12.31 -1.33 26.79
CA GLU A 7 -12.26 0.14 26.71
C GLU A 7 -10.83 0.66 26.95
N GLU A 8 -10.11 0.10 27.91
CA GLU A 8 -8.71 0.44 28.20
C GLU A 8 -7.78 0.12 27.01
N LEU A 9 -7.83 -1.10 26.48
CA LEU A 9 -6.99 -1.51 25.35
C LEU A 9 -7.29 -0.70 24.09
N LEU A 10 -8.57 -0.46 23.82
CA LEU A 10 -8.99 0.35 22.68
C LEU A 10 -8.46 1.79 22.79
N GLU A 11 -8.50 2.39 23.98
CA GLU A 11 -7.97 3.73 24.20
C GLU A 11 -6.45 3.76 24.08
N ILE A 12 -5.72 2.78 24.61
CA ILE A 12 -4.26 2.67 24.43
C ILE A 12 -3.88 2.60 22.94
N PHE A 13 -4.58 1.77 22.16
CA PHE A 13 -4.35 1.66 20.73
C PHE A 13 -4.71 2.95 20.00
N ARG A 14 -5.85 3.57 20.35
CA ARG A 14 -6.29 4.86 19.80
C ARG A 14 -5.29 5.98 20.08
N CYS A 15 -4.86 6.16 21.33
CA CYS A 15 -3.86 7.17 21.68
C CYS A 15 -2.56 6.93 20.91
N SER A 16 -2.11 5.68 20.83
CA SER A 16 -0.89 5.33 20.10
C SER A 16 -0.97 5.65 18.60
N LEU A 17 -2.15 5.49 18.00
CA LEU A 17 -2.36 5.70 16.58
C LEU A 17 -2.62 7.18 16.22
N LEU A 18 -3.35 7.91 17.07
CA LEU A 18 -3.87 9.24 16.75
C LEU A 18 -3.12 10.40 17.42
N SER A 19 -2.18 10.11 18.33
CA SER A 19 -1.36 11.15 18.94
C SER A 19 -0.61 11.95 17.86
N ILE A 20 -0.63 13.28 17.97
CA ILE A 20 0.16 14.15 17.10
C ILE A 20 1.64 13.82 17.35
N PRO A 21 2.38 13.32 16.35
CA PRO A 21 3.77 12.93 16.54
C PRO A 21 4.64 14.16 16.76
N SER A 22 5.67 14.07 17.61
CA SER A 22 6.71 15.11 17.68
C SER A 22 7.56 15.15 16.41
N GLY A 23 7.71 14.00 15.74
CA GLY A 23 8.46 13.83 14.50
C GLY A 23 7.63 14.03 13.23
N PRO A 24 8.24 13.78 12.05
CA PRO A 24 7.60 13.99 10.74
C PRO A 24 6.51 12.96 10.41
N PHE A 25 6.46 11.83 11.11
CA PHE A 25 5.62 10.69 10.76
C PHE A 25 4.74 10.26 11.93
N ALA A 26 3.47 9.99 11.67
CA ALA A 26 2.62 9.26 12.60
C ALA A 26 2.92 7.76 12.53
N ARG A 27 2.45 7.00 13.53
CA ARG A 27 2.43 5.53 13.43
C ARG A 27 1.44 5.15 12.35
N ARG A 28 1.89 4.33 11.39
CA ARG A 28 1.04 3.82 10.32
C ARG A 28 0.60 2.40 10.63
N VAL A 29 -0.39 1.93 9.89
CA VAL A 29 -0.93 0.59 10.06
C VAL A 29 -0.85 -0.18 8.76
N HIS A 30 -0.34 -1.40 8.83
CA HIS A 30 -0.21 -2.29 7.70
C HIS A 30 -0.99 -3.57 7.96
N GLN A 31 -1.57 -4.15 6.91
CA GLN A 31 -2.15 -5.48 6.90
C GLN A 31 -1.29 -6.38 6.04
N PHE A 32 -0.81 -7.47 6.63
CA PHE A 32 -0.01 -8.48 5.93
C PHE A 32 -0.85 -9.73 5.76
N THR A 33 -1.06 -10.14 4.52
CA THR A 33 -1.68 -11.42 4.22
C THR A 33 -0.66 -12.52 4.44
N LEU A 34 -0.99 -13.50 5.27
CA LEU A 34 -0.18 -14.67 5.52
C LEU A 34 -0.93 -15.95 5.21
N HIS A 35 -0.14 -16.99 5.00
CA HIS A 35 -0.60 -18.36 4.93
C HIS A 35 -0.93 -18.89 6.33
N GLY A 36 -1.89 -19.80 6.46
CA GLY A 36 -2.22 -20.41 7.77
C GLY A 36 -1.00 -21.06 8.45
N TYR A 37 -0.14 -21.71 7.68
CA TYR A 37 1.10 -22.32 8.19
C TYR A 37 2.23 -21.34 8.52
N THR A 38 2.20 -20.09 8.04
CA THR A 38 3.29 -19.14 8.28
C THR A 38 3.07 -18.28 9.52
N TYR A 39 1.81 -18.09 9.95
CA TYR A 39 1.51 -17.30 11.14
C TYR A 39 2.15 -17.84 12.44
N PRO A 40 2.21 -19.16 12.71
CA PRO A 40 2.88 -19.68 13.91
C PRO A 40 4.38 -19.34 13.98
N PHE A 41 5.05 -19.15 12.83
CA PHE A 41 6.43 -18.66 12.85
C PHE A 41 6.54 -17.22 13.34
N VAL A 42 5.54 -16.38 13.05
CA VAL A 42 5.52 -15.00 13.55
C VAL A 42 5.48 -14.99 15.07
N GLU A 43 4.61 -15.81 15.66
CA GLU A 43 4.48 -15.93 17.12
C GLU A 43 5.75 -16.46 17.78
N GLN A 44 6.37 -17.49 17.20
CA GLN A 44 7.55 -18.13 17.78
C GLN A 44 8.83 -17.31 17.59
N TYR A 45 9.04 -16.74 16.40
CA TYR A 45 10.32 -16.15 16.00
C TYR A 45 10.31 -14.62 15.97
N GLY A 46 9.14 -13.97 16.05
CA GLY A 46 9.04 -12.50 16.04
C GLY A 46 9.37 -11.88 14.69
N GLU A 47 9.06 -12.58 13.59
CA GLU A 47 9.26 -12.08 12.24
C GLU A 47 8.10 -12.42 11.31
N ALA A 48 7.62 -11.42 10.56
CA ALA A 48 6.79 -11.68 9.40
C ALA A 48 7.67 -12.14 8.23
N ALA A 49 7.41 -13.33 7.72
CA ALA A 49 8.10 -13.90 6.56
C ALA A 49 7.31 -13.63 5.28
N LEU A 50 7.97 -13.08 4.26
CA LEU A 50 7.38 -12.74 2.97
C LEU A 50 8.18 -13.35 1.80
N PRO A 51 7.53 -13.60 0.67
CA PRO A 51 8.20 -14.00 -0.56
C PRO A 51 9.01 -12.84 -1.15
N ASP A 52 10.08 -13.17 -1.87
CA ASP A 52 10.80 -12.27 -2.79
C ASP A 52 10.51 -12.78 -4.21
N PRO A 53 9.48 -12.26 -4.90
CA PRO A 53 9.16 -12.74 -6.24
C PRO A 53 10.36 -12.58 -7.18
N PRO A 54 10.64 -13.54 -8.06
CA PRO A 54 11.77 -13.44 -8.97
C PRO A 54 11.57 -12.24 -9.91
N PRO A 55 12.62 -11.44 -10.17
CA PRO A 55 12.50 -10.27 -11.04
C PRO A 55 12.46 -10.69 -12.53
N VAL A 56 12.19 -9.72 -13.42
CA VAL A 56 12.03 -9.98 -14.86
C VAL A 56 13.28 -10.57 -15.52
N GLU A 57 14.46 -10.27 -14.98
CA GLU A 57 15.75 -10.78 -15.43
C GLU A 57 15.91 -12.28 -15.20
N VAL A 58 15.22 -12.81 -14.17
CA VAL A 58 15.28 -14.24 -13.82
C VAL A 58 14.22 -15.02 -14.61
N THR A 59 13.02 -14.44 -14.78
CA THR A 59 11.88 -15.17 -15.39
C THR A 59 11.61 -14.86 -16.85
N GLY A 60 12.17 -13.75 -17.37
CA GLY A 60 11.81 -13.17 -18.66
C GLY A 60 10.39 -12.59 -18.72
N ARG A 61 9.67 -12.52 -17.60
CA ARG A 61 8.25 -12.09 -17.52
C ARG A 61 8.07 -10.97 -16.50
N ALA A 62 7.06 -10.14 -16.71
CA ALA A 62 6.71 -9.07 -15.78
C ALA A 62 6.50 -9.61 -14.36
N SER A 63 7.07 -8.93 -13.37
CA SER A 63 7.10 -9.40 -11.99
C SER A 63 6.36 -8.47 -11.04
N ARG A 64 5.66 -9.04 -10.07
CA ARG A 64 5.05 -8.29 -8.95
C ARG A 64 6.06 -7.96 -7.84
N ARG A 65 7.34 -8.31 -8.01
CA ARG A 65 8.41 -8.08 -7.01
C ARG A 65 8.42 -6.63 -6.51
N HIS A 66 8.44 -5.67 -7.43
CA HIS A 66 8.51 -4.25 -7.09
C HIS A 66 7.25 -3.72 -6.39
N SER A 67 6.06 -4.20 -6.78
CA SER A 67 4.79 -3.89 -6.09
C SER A 67 4.83 -4.38 -4.63
N MET A 68 5.19 -5.64 -4.41
CA MET A 68 5.26 -6.22 -3.08
C MET A 68 6.32 -5.55 -2.20
N LEU A 69 7.53 -5.37 -2.74
CA LEU A 69 8.62 -4.75 -1.98
C LEU A 69 8.35 -3.27 -1.70
N ALA A 70 7.71 -2.52 -2.61
CA ALA A 70 7.30 -1.14 -2.33
C ALA A 70 6.40 -1.06 -1.09
N ALA A 71 5.39 -1.92 -1.00
CA ALA A 71 4.48 -1.97 0.13
C ALA A 71 5.18 -2.39 1.44
N VAL A 72 6.11 -3.34 1.40
CA VAL A 72 6.90 -3.76 2.57
C VAL A 72 7.85 -2.66 3.05
N LEU A 73 8.52 -1.98 2.11
CA LEU A 73 9.46 -0.90 2.41
C LEU A 73 8.80 0.31 3.07
N LEU A 74 7.48 0.44 2.95
CA LEU A 74 6.74 1.47 3.66
C LEU A 74 6.73 1.23 5.16
N ALA A 75 6.84 0.01 5.69
CA ALA A 75 6.83 -0.24 7.12
C ALA A 75 8.05 0.38 7.84
N MET A 76 7.80 1.11 8.94
CA MET A 76 8.82 1.67 9.82
C MET A 76 8.72 1.10 11.22
N LYS A 77 9.84 1.14 11.95
CA LYS A 77 9.85 0.83 13.38
C LYS A 77 8.79 1.63 14.13
N GLY A 78 7.96 0.94 14.91
CA GLY A 78 6.85 1.53 15.68
C GLY A 78 5.51 1.53 14.95
N ASP A 79 5.45 1.23 13.66
CA ASP A 79 4.18 1.02 12.94
C ASP A 79 3.46 -0.22 13.47
N PHE A 80 2.14 -0.24 13.33
CA PHE A 80 1.31 -1.38 13.66
C PHE A 80 1.13 -2.33 12.48
N LEU A 81 1.00 -3.61 12.79
CA LEU A 81 0.88 -4.69 11.85
C LEU A 81 -0.29 -5.60 12.22
N PHE A 82 -1.26 -5.73 11.33
CA PHE A 82 -2.35 -6.70 11.41
C PHE A 82 -2.02 -7.86 10.48
N PHE A 83 -2.24 -9.09 10.93
CA PHE A 83 -2.12 -10.24 10.04
C PHE A 83 -3.50 -10.67 9.56
N PHE A 84 -3.65 -10.78 8.25
CA PHE A 84 -4.79 -11.44 7.65
C PHE A 84 -4.39 -12.85 7.27
N GLN A 85 -4.98 -13.85 7.91
CA GLN A 85 -4.79 -15.23 7.53
C GLN A 85 -5.74 -15.57 6.39
N ALA A 86 -5.18 -15.94 5.23
CA ALA A 86 -5.94 -16.47 4.11
C ALA A 86 -6.57 -17.84 4.46
N ASP A 87 -7.37 -18.41 3.53
CA ASP A 87 -8.16 -19.64 3.70
C ASP A 87 -7.53 -20.67 4.66
N PRO A 88 -8.29 -21.25 5.61
CA PRO A 88 -7.75 -22.18 6.58
C PRO A 88 -7.21 -23.40 5.85
N GLN A 89 -5.88 -23.54 5.78
CA GLN A 89 -5.26 -24.57 4.95
C GLN A 89 -5.05 -25.89 5.67
N ASP A 90 -5.08 -25.85 7.01
CA ASP A 90 -5.02 -27.03 7.87
C ASP A 90 -6.11 -26.98 8.94
N PRO A 91 -7.07 -27.92 8.91
CA PRO A 91 -8.06 -28.08 9.97
C PRO A 91 -7.44 -28.38 11.34
N GLU A 92 -6.26 -29.00 11.39
CA GLU A 92 -5.59 -29.41 12.64
C GLU A 92 -5.03 -28.22 13.43
N LEU A 93 -4.70 -27.11 12.76
CA LEU A 93 -4.27 -25.89 13.43
C LEU A 93 -5.41 -25.12 14.09
N GLY A 94 -6.66 -25.54 13.89
CA GLY A 94 -7.85 -24.86 14.43
C GLY A 94 -8.02 -23.42 13.95
N SER A 95 -7.20 -22.98 13.00
CA SER A 95 -7.13 -21.60 12.54
C SER A 95 -8.25 -21.31 11.55
N ARG A 96 -8.87 -20.13 11.65
CA ARG A 96 -9.89 -19.67 10.69
C ARG A 96 -9.31 -18.60 9.78
N ARG A 97 -9.91 -18.47 8.60
CA ARG A 97 -9.67 -17.29 7.76
C ARG A 97 -10.15 -16.05 8.49
N GLY A 98 -9.34 -15.00 8.48
CA GLY A 98 -9.67 -13.76 9.16
C GLY A 98 -8.46 -12.94 9.57
N ILE A 99 -8.75 -11.76 10.11
CA ILE A 99 -7.72 -10.91 10.72
C ILE A 99 -7.41 -11.45 12.11
N ARG A 100 -6.11 -11.50 12.45
CA ARG A 100 -5.61 -11.97 13.72
C ARG A 100 -4.36 -11.23 14.15
N GLY A 101 -4.28 -10.95 15.44
CA GLY A 101 -3.12 -10.35 16.08
C GLY A 101 -2.82 -8.92 15.62
N VAL A 102 -2.30 -8.13 16.55
CA VAL A 102 -1.70 -6.82 16.30
C VAL A 102 -0.29 -6.85 16.84
N TYR A 103 0.65 -6.44 16.00
CA TYR A 103 2.07 -6.42 16.28
C TYR A 103 2.63 -5.02 16.03
N THR A 104 3.80 -4.76 16.58
CA THR A 104 4.58 -3.54 16.30
C THR A 104 5.81 -3.91 15.50
N VAL A 105 6.12 -3.13 14.46
CA VAL A 105 7.33 -3.30 13.65
C VAL A 105 8.56 -2.91 14.48
N LYS A 106 9.57 -3.80 14.53
CA LYS A 106 10.78 -3.61 15.35
C LYS A 106 11.95 -3.00 14.62
N GLY A 107 12.00 -3.16 13.30
CA GLY A 107 13.11 -2.73 12.47
C GLY A 107 12.74 -2.68 10.99
N PRO A 108 13.67 -2.23 10.13
CA PRO A 108 13.44 -2.21 8.69
C PRO A 108 13.31 -3.64 8.14
N PRO A 109 12.66 -3.82 6.98
CA PRO A 109 12.65 -5.10 6.29
C PRO A 109 14.04 -5.46 5.77
N GLY A 110 14.36 -6.76 5.77
CA GLY A 110 15.61 -7.32 5.28
C GLY A 110 15.41 -8.70 4.69
N ARG A 111 16.50 -9.33 4.25
CA ARG A 111 16.56 -10.76 3.99
C ARG A 111 16.97 -11.51 5.25
N ALA A 112 16.42 -12.70 5.40
CA ALA A 112 16.84 -13.65 6.41
C ALA A 112 18.33 -13.97 6.29
N GLY A 113 19.09 -13.75 7.36
CA GLY A 113 20.52 -14.05 7.41
C GLY A 113 20.85 -15.49 7.84
N HIS A 114 19.85 -16.35 8.02
CA HIS A 114 20.04 -17.72 8.50
C HIS A 114 20.18 -18.70 7.33
N THR A 115 21.12 -19.64 7.43
CA THR A 115 21.36 -20.66 6.40
C THR A 115 20.57 -21.94 6.61
N LYS A 116 20.17 -22.23 7.87
CA LYS A 116 19.32 -23.36 8.22
C LYS A 116 17.85 -22.95 8.16
N PRO A 117 16.92 -23.82 7.73
CA PRO A 117 15.49 -23.52 7.77
C PRO A 117 15.00 -23.38 9.22
N LEU A 118 13.97 -22.57 9.41
CA LEU A 118 13.22 -22.52 10.67
C LEU A 118 12.23 -23.69 10.71
N GLU A 119 12.11 -24.34 11.87
CA GLU A 119 11.18 -25.45 12.09
C GLU A 119 9.84 -24.93 12.62
N HIS A 120 8.73 -25.53 12.21
CA HIS A 120 7.41 -25.08 12.66
C HIS A 120 7.15 -25.42 14.14
N PRO A 121 6.52 -24.54 14.93
CA PRO A 121 6.27 -24.79 16.35
C PRO A 121 5.45 -26.05 16.61
N HIS A 122 4.50 -26.39 15.73
CA HIS A 122 3.60 -27.53 15.91
C HIS A 122 4.03 -28.78 15.13
N TYR A 123 4.72 -28.63 14.01
CA TYR A 123 5.05 -29.73 13.10
C TYR A 123 6.56 -30.07 13.11
N GLY A 124 7.38 -29.27 13.82
CA GLY A 124 8.82 -29.47 13.94
C GLY A 124 9.50 -29.62 12.57
N LYS A 125 10.22 -30.72 12.40
CA LYS A 125 10.98 -31.04 11.18
C LYS A 125 10.12 -31.34 9.95
N ASP A 126 8.84 -31.61 10.15
CA ASP A 126 7.91 -31.94 9.06
C ASP A 126 7.42 -30.69 8.32
N TYR A 127 7.64 -29.50 8.89
CA TYR A 127 7.38 -28.23 8.22
C TYR A 127 8.50 -27.22 8.44
N LYS A 128 9.09 -26.77 7.34
CA LYS A 128 10.27 -25.91 7.33
C LYS A 128 10.06 -24.68 6.49
N MET A 129 10.52 -23.55 7.01
CA MET A 129 10.57 -22.28 6.29
C MET A 129 12.02 -21.94 5.96
N HIS A 130 12.32 -21.86 4.66
CA HIS A 130 13.67 -21.60 4.16
C HIS A 130 13.88 -20.11 3.88
N ALA A 131 15.08 -19.62 4.17
CA ALA A 131 15.53 -18.27 3.79
C ALA A 131 15.92 -18.17 2.31
N ALA A 132 16.31 -19.29 1.70
CA ALA A 132 16.78 -19.38 0.33
C ALA A 132 16.56 -20.80 -0.21
N CYS A 133 16.64 -20.97 -1.53
CA CYS A 133 16.55 -22.27 -2.16
C CYS A 133 17.66 -23.20 -1.63
N PRO A 134 17.32 -24.40 -1.11
CA PRO A 134 18.32 -25.32 -0.55
C PRO A 134 19.26 -25.95 -1.60
N LYS A 135 18.99 -25.73 -2.90
CA LYS A 135 19.80 -26.27 -4.00
C LYS A 135 20.79 -25.26 -4.58
N CYS A 136 20.36 -24.02 -4.83
CA CYS A 136 21.21 -23.00 -5.44
C CYS A 136 21.44 -21.75 -4.59
N GLY A 137 20.84 -21.66 -3.40
CA GLY A 137 20.96 -20.48 -2.53
C GLY A 137 20.17 -19.24 -3.01
N SER A 138 19.38 -19.36 -4.09
CA SER A 138 18.55 -18.26 -4.58
C SER A 138 17.56 -17.79 -3.51
N PRO A 139 17.46 -16.48 -3.23
CA PRO A 139 16.47 -15.95 -2.29
C PRO A 139 15.07 -15.87 -2.90
N PHE A 140 14.94 -16.10 -4.21
CA PHE A 140 13.69 -15.88 -4.91
C PHE A 140 12.72 -17.03 -4.69
N SER A 141 11.47 -16.64 -4.47
CA SER A 141 10.38 -17.56 -4.15
C SER A 141 9.37 -17.60 -5.29
N SER A 142 9.14 -18.80 -5.82
CA SER A 142 7.87 -19.12 -6.47
C SER A 142 6.98 -19.72 -5.37
N LEU A 143 5.79 -19.16 -5.15
CA LEU A 143 4.85 -19.72 -4.15
C LEU A 143 4.49 -21.19 -4.44
N TYR A 144 4.71 -21.64 -5.69
CA TYR A 144 4.48 -23.00 -6.16
C TYR A 144 5.52 -23.40 -7.20
N GLY A 145 5.91 -24.68 -7.19
CA GLY A 145 6.69 -25.32 -8.25
C GLY A 145 8.20 -25.34 -8.01
N ALA A 146 8.94 -25.11 -9.08
CA ALA A 146 10.39 -25.13 -9.08
C ALA A 146 11.00 -23.78 -8.68
N CYS A 147 12.22 -23.82 -8.14
CA CYS A 147 13.04 -22.64 -7.95
C CYS A 147 13.19 -21.91 -9.30
N PRO A 148 12.88 -20.61 -9.38
CA PRO A 148 12.90 -19.86 -10.64
C PRO A 148 14.31 -19.73 -11.24
N GLU A 149 15.36 -19.96 -10.45
CA GLU A 149 16.75 -19.81 -10.87
C GLU A 149 17.40 -21.13 -11.31
N CYS A 150 17.23 -22.21 -10.53
CA CYS A 150 17.86 -23.50 -10.85
C CYS A 150 16.91 -24.56 -11.41
N GLY A 151 15.60 -24.29 -11.50
CA GLY A 151 14.59 -25.22 -12.01
C GLY A 151 14.35 -26.46 -11.14
N ASN A 152 15.07 -26.64 -10.03
CA ASN A 152 14.84 -27.75 -9.12
C ASN A 152 13.48 -27.56 -8.42
N PRO A 153 12.69 -28.65 -8.25
CA PRO A 153 11.46 -28.57 -7.48
C PRO A 153 11.77 -28.06 -6.07
N LEU A 154 11.02 -27.05 -5.63
CA LEU A 154 10.99 -26.75 -4.21
C LEU A 154 10.32 -27.94 -3.50
N PRO A 155 10.67 -28.25 -2.24
CA PRO A 155 10.11 -29.40 -1.54
C PRO A 155 8.61 -29.16 -1.27
N LEU A 156 7.77 -29.55 -2.24
CA LEU A 156 6.33 -29.31 -2.23
C LEU A 156 5.56 -30.62 -2.36
N PRO A 157 4.35 -30.70 -1.79
CA PRO A 157 3.43 -31.79 -2.08
C PRO A 157 3.07 -31.83 -3.58
N PRO A 158 2.84 -33.03 -4.14
CA PRO A 158 2.73 -33.27 -5.59
C PRO A 158 1.48 -32.68 -6.29
N LYS A 159 0.61 -31.94 -5.59
CA LYS A 159 -0.60 -31.33 -6.19
C LYS A 159 -0.80 -29.88 -5.71
N PRO A 160 -0.35 -28.87 -6.49
CA PRO A 160 -0.36 -27.45 -6.09
C PRO A 160 -1.75 -26.77 -6.16
N SER A 161 -2.84 -27.51 -6.41
CA SER A 161 -4.16 -26.93 -6.69
C SER A 161 -5.18 -27.03 -5.56
N ARG A 162 -4.80 -27.49 -4.36
CA ARG A 162 -5.74 -27.63 -3.24
C ARG A 162 -5.37 -26.70 -2.09
N PHE A 163 -6.29 -25.77 -1.80
CA PHE A 163 -6.20 -24.83 -0.67
C PHE A 163 -6.37 -25.51 0.70
N LEU A 164 -6.89 -26.74 0.72
CA LEU A 164 -7.08 -27.56 1.92
C LEU A 164 -6.24 -28.83 1.80
N ARG A 165 -5.35 -29.04 2.78
CA ARG A 165 -4.60 -30.28 2.92
C ARG A 165 -5.56 -31.43 3.22
N LYS A 166 -5.40 -32.58 2.56
CA LYS A 166 -6.08 -33.82 2.95
C LYS A 166 -5.18 -34.65 3.87
N GLY A 167 -5.48 -34.66 5.17
CA GLY A 167 -4.84 -35.55 6.15
C GLY A 167 -3.31 -35.67 5.98
N LYS A 168 -2.79 -36.91 5.94
CA LYS A 168 -1.35 -37.27 5.86
C LYS A 168 -0.56 -36.75 4.64
N GLU A 169 -1.10 -35.84 3.83
CA GLU A 169 -0.33 -35.16 2.77
C GLU A 169 0.87 -34.40 3.39
N PRO A 170 2.05 -34.38 2.73
CA PRO A 170 3.20 -33.63 3.23
C PRO A 170 2.94 -32.12 3.20
N LEU A 171 3.46 -31.41 4.18
CA LEU A 171 3.30 -29.96 4.29
C LEU A 171 4.18 -29.22 3.26
N PRO A 172 3.73 -28.06 2.73
CA PRO A 172 4.45 -27.34 1.68
C PRO A 172 5.66 -26.54 2.19
N GLU A 173 6.89 -26.93 1.89
CA GLU A 173 8.04 -26.08 2.26
C GLU A 173 8.07 -24.81 1.39
N HIS A 174 8.26 -23.65 2.03
CA HIS A 174 8.33 -22.36 1.35
C HIS A 174 9.71 -21.74 1.49
N VAL A 175 10.19 -21.14 0.39
CA VAL A 175 11.24 -20.13 0.43
C VAL A 175 10.55 -18.80 0.67
N LEU A 176 10.70 -18.27 1.87
CA LEU A 176 10.29 -16.90 2.19
C LEU A 176 11.59 -16.25 2.62
N SER A 177 12.13 -15.33 1.84
CA SER A 177 13.46 -14.75 2.12
C SER A 177 13.37 -13.38 2.76
N VAL A 178 12.30 -12.63 2.49
CA VAL A 178 12.07 -11.32 3.10
C VAL A 178 11.56 -11.49 4.53
N ARG A 179 12.10 -10.68 5.44
CA ARG A 179 11.77 -10.64 6.85
C ARG A 179 11.44 -9.22 7.27
N LEU A 180 10.41 -9.10 8.09
CA LEU A 180 10.11 -7.89 8.84
C LEU A 180 10.09 -8.22 10.33
N PRO A 181 11.02 -7.68 11.13
CA PRO A 181 11.02 -7.87 12.58
C PRO A 181 9.77 -7.29 13.21
N VAL A 182 9.11 -8.07 14.07
CA VAL A 182 7.89 -7.66 14.75
C VAL A 182 7.90 -8.11 16.21
N GLU A 183 7.15 -7.40 17.04
CA GLU A 183 6.86 -7.84 18.41
C GLU A 183 5.35 -7.78 18.68
N PRO A 184 4.82 -8.69 19.51
CA PRO A 184 3.41 -8.66 19.90
C PRO A 184 3.01 -7.32 20.52
N PHE A 185 1.88 -6.76 20.07
CA PHE A 185 1.18 -5.66 20.74
C PHE A 185 -0.07 -6.19 21.46
N THR A 186 -0.96 -6.86 20.72
CA THR A 186 -2.12 -7.57 21.28
C THR A 186 -2.40 -8.79 20.41
N VAL A 187 -2.28 -9.98 20.98
CA VAL A 187 -2.51 -11.24 20.24
C VAL A 187 -3.79 -11.87 20.74
N PHE A 188 -4.59 -12.36 19.80
CA PHE A 188 -5.92 -12.88 20.05
C PHE A 188 -5.96 -14.38 19.82
N GLU A 189 -6.73 -15.10 20.63
CA GLU A 189 -6.95 -16.54 20.42
C GLU A 189 -7.82 -16.81 19.18
N ARG A 190 -8.82 -15.97 18.92
CA ARG A 190 -9.72 -16.10 17.76
C ARG A 190 -9.51 -15.00 16.74
N GLU A 191 -9.66 -15.37 15.48
CA GLU A 191 -9.66 -14.45 14.35
C GLU A 191 -11.05 -13.79 14.17
N VAL A 192 -11.07 -12.59 13.60
CA VAL A 192 -12.31 -11.95 13.11
C VAL A 192 -12.39 -12.19 11.61
N THR A 193 -13.49 -12.76 11.13
CA THR A 193 -13.64 -13.08 9.70
C THR A 193 -13.70 -11.82 8.84
N ASP A 194 -13.26 -11.92 7.59
CA ASP A 194 -13.32 -10.80 6.66
C ASP A 194 -14.77 -10.39 6.31
N GLU A 195 -15.74 -11.30 6.37
CA GLU A 195 -17.16 -10.94 6.25
C GLU A 195 -17.59 -10.05 7.41
N ARG A 196 -17.14 -10.34 8.64
CA ARG A 196 -17.45 -9.49 9.80
C ARG A 196 -16.76 -8.13 9.69
N VAL A 197 -15.51 -8.11 9.24
CA VAL A 197 -14.78 -6.84 9.07
C VAL A 197 -15.37 -6.03 7.92
N TYR A 198 -15.67 -6.62 6.77
CA TYR A 198 -15.90 -5.87 5.53
C TYR A 198 -17.29 -6.02 4.91
N GLY A 199 -18.11 -6.97 5.39
CA GLY A 199 -19.48 -7.20 4.91
C GLY A 199 -20.57 -6.99 5.95
N ASP A 200 -20.23 -6.92 7.25
CA ASP A 200 -21.21 -6.78 8.32
C ASP A 200 -21.80 -5.37 8.42
N MET A 201 -23.02 -5.24 7.90
CA MET A 201 -23.80 -4.00 7.93
C MET A 201 -24.72 -3.89 9.17
N SER A 202 -24.73 -4.90 10.06
CA SER A 202 -25.71 -5.04 11.14
C SER A 202 -25.57 -4.01 12.26
N SER A 203 -24.46 -3.29 12.32
CA SER A 203 -24.29 -2.20 13.29
C SER A 203 -25.20 -1.01 12.98
N ASP A 204 -25.97 -0.59 13.97
CA ASP A 204 -26.72 0.67 13.98
C ASP A 204 -25.81 1.88 14.13
N ASN A 205 -24.66 1.71 14.80
CA ASN A 205 -23.62 2.73 14.81
C ASN A 205 -22.95 2.76 13.44
N ILE A 206 -23.15 3.86 12.72
CA ILE A 206 -22.63 4.04 11.36
C ILE A 206 -21.09 4.09 11.31
N LEU A 207 -20.43 4.28 12.46
CA LEU A 207 -18.98 4.21 12.61
C LEU A 207 -18.45 2.79 12.72
N ASP A 208 -19.30 1.87 13.17
CA ASP A 208 -18.96 0.47 13.35
C ASP A 208 -19.45 -0.40 12.17
N ARG A 209 -20.30 0.15 11.30
CA ARG A 209 -20.83 -0.49 10.09
C ARG A 209 -19.71 -0.77 9.07
N ALA A 210 -19.72 -1.95 8.44
CA ALA A 210 -18.78 -2.27 7.36
C ALA A 210 -18.98 -1.33 6.18
N LEU A 211 -17.90 -0.87 5.56
CA LEU A 211 -17.91 0.09 4.45
C LEU A 211 -16.81 -0.26 3.45
N VAL A 212 -16.74 0.48 2.34
CA VAL A 212 -15.68 0.29 1.34
C VAL A 212 -14.33 0.63 2.00
N TRP A 213 -13.65 -0.39 2.51
CA TRP A 213 -12.40 -0.29 3.24
C TRP A 213 -11.25 -0.88 2.43
N ILE A 214 -10.08 -0.27 2.54
CA ILE A 214 -8.95 -0.43 1.61
C ILE A 214 -8.30 -1.81 1.74
N GLY A 215 -8.37 -2.43 2.92
CA GLY A 215 -7.69 -3.69 3.25
C GLY A 215 -8.10 -4.92 2.44
N ARG A 216 -9.22 -4.90 1.70
CA ARG A 216 -9.75 -6.06 0.93
C ARG A 216 -9.92 -5.88 -0.57
N HIS A 217 -9.51 -4.77 -1.14
CA HIS A 217 -9.74 -4.50 -2.57
C HIS A 217 -8.94 -5.40 -3.52
N ASP A 218 -8.05 -6.27 -3.01
CA ASP A 218 -7.26 -7.20 -3.81
C ASP A 218 -8.00 -8.51 -4.13
N ASN A 219 -9.23 -8.40 -4.62
CA ASN A 219 -9.97 -9.53 -5.20
C ASN A 219 -9.52 -9.85 -6.64
N ALA A 220 -8.49 -9.19 -7.17
CA ALA A 220 -7.91 -9.56 -8.45
C ALA A 220 -7.41 -11.03 -8.38
N MET A 221 -8.10 -11.91 -9.10
CA MET A 221 -7.81 -13.34 -9.14
C MET A 221 -6.47 -13.59 -9.85
N GLY A 222 -5.48 -14.20 -9.18
CA GLY A 222 -4.19 -14.54 -9.80
C GLY A 222 -3.20 -15.27 -8.87
N ALA A 223 -2.11 -15.80 -9.43
CA ALA A 223 -1.00 -16.34 -8.65
C ALA A 223 -0.29 -15.20 -7.88
N GLY A 224 -0.05 -15.37 -6.57
CA GLY A 224 0.56 -14.33 -5.71
C GLY A 224 -0.28 -13.86 -4.52
N LYS A 225 -1.53 -14.31 -4.38
CA LYS A 225 -2.46 -13.86 -3.32
C LYS A 225 -1.99 -14.08 -1.87
N GLY A 226 -1.13 -15.06 -1.63
CA GLY A 226 -0.79 -15.53 -0.28
C GLY A 226 0.09 -14.58 0.54
N SER A 227 0.54 -13.43 0.00
CA SER A 227 1.49 -12.56 0.68
C SER A 227 1.43 -11.10 0.22
N SER A 228 0.24 -10.51 0.14
CA SER A 228 0.09 -9.07 -0.12
C SER A 228 0.29 -8.23 1.15
N VAL A 229 0.81 -7.02 0.97
CA VAL A 229 0.92 -5.99 2.02
C VAL A 229 0.03 -4.83 1.64
N ARG A 230 -0.82 -4.38 2.57
CA ARG A 230 -1.72 -3.23 2.40
C ARG A 230 -1.52 -2.23 3.52
N GLN A 231 -1.75 -0.96 3.25
CA GLN A 231 -1.73 0.09 4.27
C GLN A 231 -3.17 0.44 4.64
N LEU A 232 -3.50 0.30 5.91
CA LEU A 232 -4.84 0.57 6.43
C LEU A 232 -4.93 2.04 6.85
N LEU A 233 -6.08 2.67 6.56
CA LEU A 233 -6.37 3.97 7.14
C LEU A 233 -6.46 3.85 8.68
N PRO A 234 -6.11 4.91 9.44
CA PRO A 234 -6.25 4.87 10.90
C PRO A 234 -7.66 4.52 11.37
N GLU A 235 -8.68 4.99 10.65
CA GLU A 235 -10.09 4.67 10.90
C GLU A 235 -10.41 3.18 10.73
N GLU A 236 -9.87 2.57 9.67
CA GLU A 236 -10.03 1.16 9.37
C GLU A 236 -9.36 0.29 10.43
N ALA A 237 -8.14 0.65 10.82
CA ALA A 237 -7.37 -0.03 11.84
C ALA A 237 -8.06 -0.03 13.21
N LEU A 238 -8.61 1.11 13.63
CA LEU A 238 -9.34 1.22 14.90
C LEU A 238 -10.59 0.36 14.92
N ARG A 239 -11.33 0.34 13.80
CA ARG A 239 -12.51 -0.50 13.65
C ARG A 239 -12.15 -1.98 13.72
N ILE A 240 -11.13 -2.42 12.98
CA ILE A 240 -10.64 -3.81 13.00
C ILE A 240 -10.20 -4.20 14.42
N TYR A 241 -9.45 -3.33 15.10
CA TYR A 241 -8.99 -3.60 16.46
C TYR A 241 -10.14 -3.72 17.44
N LYS A 242 -11.14 -2.84 17.36
CA LYS A 242 -12.37 -2.93 18.16
C LYS A 242 -13.12 -4.25 17.90
N LEU A 243 -13.24 -4.66 16.64
CA LEU A 243 -13.88 -5.94 16.29
C LEU A 243 -13.11 -7.13 16.88
N LEU A 244 -11.77 -7.10 16.83
CA LEU A 244 -10.94 -8.13 17.45
C LEU A 244 -11.17 -8.22 18.95
N LEU A 245 -11.24 -7.09 19.66
CA LEU A 245 -11.50 -7.04 21.10
C LEU A 245 -12.92 -7.49 21.49
N THR A 246 -13.89 -7.31 20.59
CA THR A 246 -15.32 -7.55 20.86
C THR A 246 -15.86 -8.83 20.21
N GLU A 247 -15.00 -9.62 19.58
CA GLU A 247 -15.34 -10.94 19.04
C GLU A 247 -15.88 -11.86 20.16
N SER A 248 -16.87 -12.69 19.81
CA SER A 248 -17.56 -13.52 20.81
C SER A 248 -16.58 -14.52 21.43
N ASP A 249 -16.63 -14.65 22.77
CA ASP A 249 -15.71 -15.46 23.57
C ASP A 249 -14.22 -15.14 23.38
N GLN A 250 -13.88 -13.94 22.91
CA GLN A 250 -12.50 -13.56 22.67
C GLN A 250 -11.67 -13.56 23.96
N ARG A 251 -10.43 -14.03 23.81
CA ARG A 251 -9.38 -14.00 24.82
C ARG A 251 -8.06 -13.51 24.22
N LEU A 252 -7.26 -12.87 25.07
CA LEU A 252 -5.90 -12.51 24.72
C LEU A 252 -5.01 -13.75 24.85
N LYS A 253 -4.20 -13.99 23.82
CA LYS A 253 -3.22 -15.06 23.82
C LYS A 253 -1.94 -14.57 24.49
N SER A 254 -1.54 -15.23 25.59
CA SER A 254 -0.24 -14.99 26.20
C SER A 254 0.84 -15.67 25.34
N LEU A 255 1.68 -14.87 24.69
CA LEU A 255 2.84 -15.40 23.97
C LEU A 255 4.07 -15.37 24.87
N SER A 256 4.87 -16.43 24.80
CA SER A 256 6.25 -16.41 25.27
C SER A 256 7.03 -15.34 24.51
N SER A 257 8.09 -14.79 25.12
CA SER A 257 9.02 -13.97 24.35
C SER A 257 9.49 -14.76 23.13
N PRO A 258 9.50 -14.15 21.93
CA PRO A 258 9.99 -14.82 20.74
C PRO A 258 11.39 -15.37 21.01
N SER A 259 11.71 -16.56 20.49
CA SER A 259 13.01 -17.21 20.73
C SER A 259 14.21 -16.42 20.18
N GLY A 260 13.96 -15.27 19.57
CA GLY A 260 14.96 -14.46 18.89
C GLY A 260 15.41 -15.10 17.58
N LEU A 261 16.10 -14.31 16.77
CA LEU A 261 16.62 -14.74 15.49
C LEU A 261 17.98 -15.42 15.61
N PRO A 262 18.25 -16.47 14.82
CA PRO A 262 19.59 -17.05 14.75
C PRO A 262 20.66 -16.12 14.18
N THR A 263 20.34 -15.16 13.29
CA THR A 263 21.32 -14.27 12.66
C THR A 263 20.64 -13.03 12.04
N GLY A 264 21.37 -11.92 11.94
CA GLY A 264 20.86 -10.58 11.59
C GLY A 264 20.25 -10.41 10.19
N HIS A 265 19.85 -9.17 9.89
CA HIS A 265 19.12 -8.78 8.68
C HIS A 265 20.08 -8.34 7.57
N ILE A 266 20.02 -9.00 6.42
CA ILE A 266 20.82 -8.63 5.24
C ILE A 266 20.01 -7.65 4.37
N PRO A 267 20.60 -6.63 3.74
CA PRO A 267 19.89 -5.78 2.79
C PRO A 267 19.24 -6.59 1.65
N ILE A 268 18.04 -6.15 1.24
CA ILE A 268 17.39 -6.69 0.04
C ILE A 268 18.06 -6.06 -1.19
N LEU A 269 18.71 -6.88 -2.01
CA LEU A 269 19.45 -6.44 -3.20
C LEU A 269 18.83 -6.98 -4.49
N ASN A 270 19.20 -6.38 -5.60
CA ASN A 270 18.94 -6.91 -6.94
C ASN A 270 19.81 -8.15 -7.24
N PRO A 271 19.47 -8.93 -8.29
CA PRO A 271 20.26 -10.10 -8.69
C PRO A 271 21.75 -9.82 -8.92
N ASP A 272 22.09 -8.63 -9.40
CA ASP A 272 23.47 -8.21 -9.65
C ASP A 272 24.18 -7.60 -8.42
N GLY A 273 23.55 -7.68 -7.24
CA GLY A 273 24.08 -7.13 -5.99
C GLY A 273 23.88 -5.61 -5.82
N THR A 274 23.30 -4.91 -6.79
CA THR A 274 23.00 -3.48 -6.62
C THR A 274 21.88 -3.23 -5.60
N PRO A 275 21.83 -2.04 -4.98
CA PRO A 275 20.71 -1.64 -4.13
C PRO A 275 19.37 -1.70 -4.87
N LEU A 276 18.29 -2.01 -4.15
CA LEU A 276 16.96 -2.21 -4.74
C LEU A 276 16.39 -0.97 -5.46
N GLU A 277 16.80 0.22 -5.06
CA GLU A 277 16.48 1.50 -5.72
C GLU A 277 17.11 1.65 -7.11
N CYS A 278 18.11 0.81 -7.45
CA CYS A 278 18.68 0.72 -8.79
C CYS A 278 17.76 -0.12 -9.68
N VAL A 279 16.83 0.55 -10.35
CA VAL A 279 15.84 -0.12 -11.19
C VAL A 279 16.45 -0.50 -12.54
N LEU A 280 15.93 -1.58 -13.12
CA LEU A 280 16.33 -2.04 -14.44
C LEU A 280 15.85 -1.05 -15.52
N THR A 281 16.72 -0.72 -16.46
CA THR A 281 16.44 0.23 -17.54
C THR A 281 16.19 -0.47 -18.88
N THR A 282 15.67 0.29 -19.85
CA THR A 282 15.66 -0.08 -21.27
C THR A 282 17.08 -0.15 -21.83
N GLU A 283 17.27 -0.78 -23.00
CA GLU A 283 18.59 -0.94 -23.63
C GLU A 283 19.30 0.40 -23.90
N ASP A 284 18.54 1.44 -24.25
CA ASP A 284 19.03 2.81 -24.44
C ASP A 284 19.19 3.60 -23.13
N SER A 285 18.88 2.97 -21.98
CA SER A 285 18.90 3.57 -20.64
C SER A 285 18.08 4.85 -20.49
N SER A 286 17.12 5.10 -21.39
CA SER A 286 16.29 6.31 -21.36
C SER A 286 15.10 6.18 -20.40
N LYS A 287 14.67 4.95 -20.10
CA LYS A 287 13.45 4.68 -19.32
C LYS A 287 13.63 3.49 -18.39
N VAL A 288 12.76 3.40 -17.38
CA VAL A 288 12.65 2.19 -16.56
C VAL A 288 12.06 1.08 -17.43
N ARG A 289 12.48 -0.18 -17.21
CA ARG A 289 11.91 -1.32 -17.96
C ARG A 289 10.49 -1.64 -17.50
N GLU A 290 10.27 -1.61 -16.19
CA GLU A 290 8.99 -1.90 -15.53
C GLU A 290 8.48 -0.63 -14.80
N GLU A 291 7.29 -0.13 -15.14
CA GLU A 291 6.69 1.07 -14.52
C GLU A 291 6.59 0.94 -12.99
N ILE A 292 6.19 -0.24 -12.52
CA ILE A 292 6.04 -0.55 -11.10
C ILE A 292 7.35 -0.40 -10.29
N SER A 293 8.52 -0.43 -10.95
CA SER A 293 9.81 -0.20 -10.28
C SER A 293 9.95 1.22 -9.72
N ILE A 294 9.21 2.19 -10.27
CA ILE A 294 9.14 3.56 -9.78
C ILE A 294 8.53 3.59 -8.35
N HIS A 295 7.59 2.69 -8.04
CA HIS A 295 7.02 2.59 -6.69
C HIS A 295 8.07 2.22 -5.65
N THR A 296 8.95 1.29 -5.98
CA THR A 296 10.01 0.85 -5.07
C THR A 296 11.01 1.98 -4.81
N ALA A 297 11.40 2.70 -5.86
CA ALA A 297 12.28 3.87 -5.74
C ALA A 297 11.64 4.95 -4.85
N LEU A 298 10.37 5.29 -5.07
CA LEU A 298 9.67 6.27 -4.23
C LEU A 298 9.52 5.80 -2.78
N SER A 299 9.22 4.51 -2.54
CA SER A 299 9.00 3.98 -1.19
C SER A 299 10.25 4.06 -0.30
N LYS A 300 11.45 4.03 -0.89
CA LYS A 300 12.71 4.30 -0.16
C LYS A 300 12.83 5.76 0.30
N GLU A 301 12.30 6.70 -0.47
CA GLU A 301 12.34 8.14 -0.13
C GLU A 301 11.30 8.53 0.91
N VAL A 302 10.15 7.84 0.96
CA VAL A 302 9.01 8.15 1.86
C VAL A 302 9.39 8.09 3.33
N ASN A 303 10.19 7.11 3.73
CA ASN A 303 10.58 6.95 5.14
C ASN A 303 11.79 7.82 5.53
N ASN A 304 12.32 8.61 4.59
CA ASN A 304 13.44 9.53 4.83
C ASN A 304 12.91 10.98 4.83
N PRO A 305 12.78 11.67 5.98
CA PRO A 305 12.27 13.03 6.03
C PRO A 305 13.17 14.07 5.35
N HIS A 306 14.40 13.66 5.01
CA HIS A 306 15.40 14.48 4.33
C HIS A 306 15.53 14.18 2.83
N SER A 307 14.66 13.34 2.29
CA SER A 307 14.57 12.97 0.87
C SER A 307 14.32 14.16 -0.05
N CYS A 308 14.58 13.96 -1.36
CA CYS A 308 14.23 14.95 -2.38
C CYS A 308 12.71 15.20 -2.42
N LEU A 309 11.92 14.14 -2.13
CA LEU A 309 10.47 14.19 -2.03
C LEU A 309 10.01 15.31 -1.08
N TYR A 310 10.53 15.34 0.15
CA TYR A 310 10.10 16.29 1.17
C TYR A 310 10.83 17.62 1.16
N LYS A 311 12.09 17.66 0.70
CA LYS A 311 12.87 18.92 0.64
C LYS A 311 12.57 19.75 -0.60
N ARG A 312 12.17 19.10 -1.71
CA ARG A 312 12.08 19.77 -3.01
C ARG A 312 10.74 19.56 -3.69
N LEU A 313 10.26 18.33 -3.83
CA LEU A 313 9.07 18.08 -4.65
C LEU A 313 7.81 18.62 -3.97
N ILE A 314 7.49 18.13 -2.78
CA ILE A 314 6.24 18.45 -2.10
C ILE A 314 6.14 19.95 -1.78
N PRO A 315 7.11 20.60 -1.12
CA PRO A 315 6.99 22.03 -0.81
C PRO A 315 6.90 22.94 -2.03
N LYS A 316 7.46 22.54 -3.17
CA LYS A 316 7.44 23.37 -4.40
C LYS A 316 6.23 23.13 -5.29
N THR A 317 5.58 21.98 -5.16
CA THR A 317 4.51 21.59 -6.09
C THR A 317 3.16 21.41 -5.43
N VAL A 318 3.09 21.12 -4.12
CA VAL A 318 1.83 20.83 -3.44
C VAL A 318 1.35 22.05 -2.64
N PRO A 319 0.20 22.66 -3.01
CA PRO A 319 -0.36 23.78 -2.27
C PRO A 319 -0.66 23.42 -0.80
N GLY A 320 -0.30 24.33 0.12
CA GLY A 320 -0.52 24.16 1.57
C GLY A 320 0.61 23.42 2.30
N LEU A 321 1.58 22.85 1.58
CA LEU A 321 2.68 22.06 2.15
C LEU A 321 4.06 22.72 1.99
N GLN A 322 4.13 24.04 1.79
CA GLN A 322 5.39 24.77 1.64
C GLN A 322 6.27 24.68 2.91
N ASN A 323 5.65 24.71 4.09
CA ASN A 323 6.28 24.63 5.40
C ASN A 323 6.09 23.22 6.01
N LEU A 324 6.34 22.19 5.19
CA LEU A 324 6.18 20.79 5.58
C LEU A 324 7.03 20.47 6.83
N TRP A 325 6.55 19.54 7.66
CA TRP A 325 7.11 19.16 8.97
C TRP A 325 6.93 20.19 10.10
N GLN A 326 6.95 21.49 9.81
CA GLN A 326 6.59 22.52 10.79
C GLN A 326 5.09 22.57 11.03
N THR A 327 4.31 22.40 9.96
CA THR A 327 2.84 22.56 9.98
C THR A 327 2.10 21.23 9.92
N HIS A 328 2.75 20.19 9.40
CA HIS A 328 2.11 18.90 9.10
C HIS A 328 3.00 17.72 9.49
N TYR A 329 2.40 16.53 9.55
CA TYR A 329 3.07 15.23 9.61
C TYR A 329 2.44 14.27 8.58
N LEU A 330 3.18 13.24 8.16
CA LEU A 330 2.65 12.18 7.30
C LEU A 330 1.79 11.25 8.17
N GLU A 331 0.49 11.21 7.92
CA GLU A 331 -0.46 10.35 8.63
C GLU A 331 -0.57 8.98 7.97
N TYR A 332 -0.61 8.96 6.63
CA TYR A 332 -0.85 7.74 5.86
C TYR A 332 -0.07 7.76 4.54
N VAL A 333 0.32 6.58 4.09
CA VAL A 333 0.91 6.36 2.77
C VAL A 333 0.47 5.00 2.25
N SER A 334 0.24 4.89 0.94
CA SER A 334 -0.01 3.61 0.29
C SER A 334 0.55 3.56 -1.12
N SER A 335 1.08 2.39 -1.48
CA SER A 335 1.37 1.99 -2.86
C SER A 335 0.21 1.16 -3.41
N GLU A 336 -0.21 1.43 -4.64
CA GLU A 336 -1.42 0.84 -5.24
C GLU A 336 -2.65 1.05 -4.35
N PHE A 337 -2.91 2.32 -3.99
CA PHE A 337 -4.04 2.71 -3.14
C PHE A 337 -5.36 2.38 -3.84
N PRO A 338 -6.16 1.45 -3.30
CA PRO A 338 -7.42 1.07 -3.91
C PRO A 338 -8.49 2.12 -3.68
N TRP A 339 -9.33 2.29 -4.68
CA TRP A 339 -10.53 3.12 -4.61
C TRP A 339 -11.67 2.51 -5.44
N GLY A 340 -12.90 2.78 -5.00
CA GLY A 340 -14.11 2.23 -5.60
C GLY A 340 -14.28 0.72 -5.39
N TYR A 341 -15.49 0.21 -5.61
CA TYR A 341 -15.83 -1.18 -5.32
C TYR A 341 -15.15 -2.20 -6.26
N THR A 342 -14.76 -1.80 -7.47
CA THR A 342 -14.18 -2.70 -8.49
C THR A 342 -12.67 -2.93 -8.34
N GLY A 343 -12.04 -2.42 -7.27
CA GLY A 343 -10.62 -2.63 -7.02
C GLY A 343 -9.70 -1.85 -7.96
N SER A 344 -10.16 -0.70 -8.47
CA SER A 344 -9.29 0.23 -9.19
C SER A 344 -8.28 0.84 -8.21
N THR A 345 -7.10 1.23 -8.70
CA THR A 345 -6.02 1.73 -7.84
C THR A 345 -5.44 3.02 -8.41
N SER A 346 -5.04 3.94 -7.53
CA SER A 346 -4.05 4.96 -7.86
C SER A 346 -2.68 4.43 -7.46
N ASP A 347 -1.64 4.78 -8.21
CA ASP A 347 -0.33 4.16 -8.03
C ASP A 347 0.29 4.47 -6.67
N TYR A 348 0.13 5.69 -6.17
CA TYR A 348 0.64 6.07 -4.86
C TYR A 348 -0.20 7.17 -4.21
N VAL A 349 -0.34 7.13 -2.88
CA VAL A 349 -0.99 8.19 -2.11
C VAL A 349 -0.17 8.52 -0.88
N LEU A 350 0.09 9.80 -0.65
CA LEU A 350 0.64 10.34 0.60
C LEU A 350 -0.41 11.25 1.24
N VAL A 351 -0.68 11.09 2.53
CA VAL A 351 -1.65 11.90 3.27
C VAL A 351 -0.96 12.58 4.42
N PHE A 352 -1.01 13.90 4.41
CA PHE A 352 -0.49 14.75 5.46
C PHE A 352 -1.63 15.33 6.28
N ARG A 353 -1.39 15.45 7.58
CA ARG A 353 -2.34 16.04 8.51
C ARG A 353 -1.72 17.24 9.22
N PRO A 354 -2.47 18.35 9.36
CA PRO A 354 -2.00 19.50 10.13
C PRO A 354 -1.73 19.14 11.59
N ARG A 355 -0.73 19.80 12.17
CA ARG A 355 -0.38 19.67 13.60
C ARG A 355 -1.32 20.42 14.53
N ASP A 356 -2.16 21.31 14.01
CA ASP A 356 -3.14 22.07 14.79
C ASP A 356 -4.38 21.24 15.18
N GLY A 357 -4.46 19.98 14.73
CA GLY A 357 -5.57 19.07 15.02
C GLY A 357 -6.83 19.33 14.19
N SER A 358 -6.78 20.23 13.20
CA SER A 358 -7.89 20.47 12.28
C SER A 358 -8.28 19.19 11.50
N PRO A 359 -9.58 19.02 11.17
CA PRO A 359 -10.08 17.86 10.42
C PRO A 359 -9.81 18.02 8.92
N VAL A 360 -8.55 18.26 8.58
CA VAL A 360 -8.08 18.48 7.20
C VAL A 360 -7.04 17.42 6.86
N ARG A 361 -7.13 16.87 5.64
CA ARG A 361 -6.11 16.00 5.05
C ARG A 361 -5.61 16.62 3.75
N HIS A 362 -4.29 16.75 3.62
CA HIS A 362 -3.64 17.07 2.35
C HIS A 362 -3.14 15.77 1.70
N ALA A 363 -3.79 15.36 0.62
CA ALA A 363 -3.48 14.15 -0.13
C ALA A 363 -2.68 14.48 -1.40
N VAL A 364 -1.52 13.86 -1.55
CA VAL A 364 -0.73 13.85 -2.78
C VAL A 364 -0.98 12.53 -3.46
N VAL A 365 -1.70 12.57 -4.58
CA VAL A 365 -2.15 11.37 -5.30
C VAL A 365 -1.33 11.25 -6.57
N ILE A 366 -0.51 10.21 -6.66
CA ILE A 366 0.53 10.07 -7.68
C ILE A 366 0.13 8.98 -8.66
N GLU A 367 0.22 9.30 -9.95
CA GLU A 367 0.10 8.37 -11.07
C GLU A 367 1.44 8.31 -11.80
N PHE A 368 2.01 7.12 -11.95
CA PHE A 368 3.23 6.89 -12.69
C PHE A 368 2.93 6.52 -14.13
N LYS A 369 3.84 6.92 -15.02
CA LYS A 369 3.94 6.42 -16.37
C LYS A 369 5.40 6.15 -16.69
N ARG A 370 5.69 4.97 -17.24
CA ARG A 370 7.03 4.64 -17.76
C ARG A 370 7.46 5.58 -18.89
N ASP A 371 6.49 6.02 -19.69
CA ASP A 371 6.77 6.77 -20.90
C ASP A 371 6.41 8.25 -20.71
N GLU A 372 5.49 8.75 -21.51
CA GLU A 372 5.08 10.15 -21.51
C GLU A 372 3.79 10.34 -20.73
N VAL A 373 3.64 11.51 -20.11
CA VAL A 373 2.37 11.94 -19.52
C VAL A 373 1.67 12.88 -20.49
N GLY A 374 0.46 12.50 -20.92
CA GLY A 374 -0.41 13.32 -21.75
C GLY A 374 -1.74 13.67 -21.08
N ILE A 375 -2.68 14.19 -21.87
CA ILE A 375 -3.99 14.60 -21.36
C ILE A 375 -4.84 13.41 -20.91
N ALA A 376 -4.67 12.23 -21.52
CA ALA A 376 -5.40 11.03 -21.12
C ALA A 376 -5.07 10.62 -19.69
N GLU A 377 -3.79 10.67 -19.32
CA GLU A 377 -3.30 10.37 -17.98
C GLU A 377 -3.78 11.42 -16.96
N VAL A 378 -3.76 12.70 -17.34
CA VAL A 378 -4.31 13.78 -16.53
C VAL A 378 -5.80 13.56 -16.26
N MET A 379 -6.59 13.20 -17.28
CA MET A 379 -8.02 12.94 -17.12
C MET A 379 -8.29 11.69 -16.30
N GLN A 380 -7.51 10.62 -16.47
CA GLN A 380 -7.61 9.42 -15.63
C GLN A 380 -7.46 9.78 -14.14
N ALA A 381 -6.39 10.50 -13.78
CA ALA A 381 -6.19 10.96 -12.41
C ALA A 381 -7.33 11.88 -11.94
N TRP A 382 -7.76 12.81 -12.80
CA TRP A 382 -8.83 13.76 -12.49
C TRP A 382 -10.15 13.07 -12.11
N LEU A 383 -10.52 12.03 -12.86
CA LEU A 383 -11.78 11.31 -12.71
C LEU A 383 -11.87 10.55 -11.38
N TYR A 384 -10.75 10.05 -10.84
CA TYR A 384 -10.78 9.29 -9.59
C TYR A 384 -10.57 10.11 -8.31
N MET A 385 -10.22 11.40 -8.41
CA MET A 385 -10.07 12.27 -7.22
C MET A 385 -11.29 12.26 -6.27
N PRO A 386 -12.55 12.28 -6.73
CA PRO A 386 -13.71 12.18 -5.83
C PRO A 386 -13.76 10.89 -5.01
N TRP A 387 -13.31 9.77 -5.58
CA TRP A 387 -13.29 8.47 -4.90
C TRP A 387 -12.21 8.43 -3.82
N VAL A 388 -11.02 8.98 -4.12
CA VAL A 388 -9.95 9.13 -3.12
C VAL A 388 -10.41 10.05 -1.98
N ALA A 389 -11.04 11.17 -2.29
CA ALA A 389 -11.57 12.10 -1.29
C ALA A 389 -12.61 11.46 -0.38
N GLN A 390 -13.46 10.58 -0.92
CA GLN A 390 -14.44 9.82 -0.14
C GLN A 390 -13.77 8.92 0.89
N LEU A 391 -12.81 8.11 0.46
CA LEU A 391 -12.12 7.18 1.35
C LEU A 391 -11.32 7.90 2.44
N LEU A 392 -10.64 8.99 2.07
CA LEU A 392 -9.87 9.79 3.01
C LEU A 392 -10.72 10.72 3.89
N GLY A 393 -11.96 11.02 3.51
CA GLY A 393 -12.76 12.05 4.18
C GLY A 393 -13.88 11.52 5.05
N MET A 394 -14.59 10.48 4.61
CA MET A 394 -15.92 10.18 5.16
C MET A 394 -15.90 9.75 6.64
N HIS A 395 -14.75 9.30 7.16
CA HIS A 395 -14.61 8.88 8.56
C HIS A 395 -13.76 9.81 9.42
N LEU A 396 -13.10 10.81 8.83
CA LEU A 396 -12.12 11.64 9.54
C LEU A 396 -12.75 12.40 10.71
N GLY A 397 -13.92 13.02 10.52
CA GLY A 397 -14.59 13.79 11.58
C GLY A 397 -14.84 12.94 12.83
N ASN A 398 -15.21 11.67 12.64
CA ASN A 398 -15.44 10.74 13.73
C ASN A 398 -14.14 10.29 14.40
N LEU A 399 -13.11 10.00 13.59
CA LEU A 399 -11.78 9.63 14.08
C LEU A 399 -11.23 10.66 15.08
N VAL A 400 -11.42 11.94 14.76
CA VAL A 400 -10.85 13.07 15.50
C VAL A 400 -11.77 13.61 16.59
N GLY A 401 -12.87 12.90 16.89
CA GLY A 401 -13.81 13.29 17.94
C GLY A 401 -14.64 14.53 17.61
N GLN A 402 -14.83 14.83 16.32
CA GLN A 402 -15.62 15.96 15.83
C GLN A 402 -16.70 15.48 14.84
N PRO A 403 -17.60 14.56 15.28
CA PRO A 403 -18.65 14.01 14.42
C PRO A 403 -19.54 15.13 13.87
N GLY A 404 -19.92 15.03 12.60
CA GLY A 404 -20.78 16.00 11.93
C GLY A 404 -20.12 17.34 11.52
N ARG A 405 -18.88 17.60 11.95
CA ARG A 405 -18.11 18.76 11.46
C ARG A 405 -17.75 18.56 9.98
N LEU A 406 -17.73 19.66 9.22
CA LEU A 406 -17.20 19.66 7.86
C LEU A 406 -15.72 19.27 7.88
N VAL A 407 -15.41 18.16 7.22
CA VAL A 407 -14.04 17.70 6.96
C VAL A 407 -13.57 18.29 5.64
N GLU A 408 -12.29 18.62 5.51
CA GLU A 408 -11.70 18.97 4.21
C GLU A 408 -10.66 17.94 3.77
N VAL A 409 -10.72 17.55 2.49
CA VAL A 409 -9.67 16.73 1.85
C VAL A 409 -9.13 17.52 0.66
N HIS A 410 -7.89 17.96 0.79
CA HIS A 410 -7.15 18.74 -0.20
C HIS A 410 -6.34 17.78 -1.07
N LEU A 411 -6.79 17.51 -2.30
CA LEU A 411 -6.15 16.55 -3.20
C LEU A 411 -5.31 17.27 -4.24
N THR A 412 -4.07 16.81 -4.42
CA THR A 412 -3.18 17.27 -5.48
C THR A 412 -2.82 16.09 -6.37
N PRO A 413 -3.38 15.99 -7.59
CA PRO A 413 -2.97 14.97 -8.55
C PRO A 413 -1.56 15.29 -9.05
N VAL A 414 -0.66 14.32 -8.89
CA VAL A 414 0.73 14.38 -9.34
C VAL A 414 0.90 13.34 -10.44
N LEU A 415 1.30 13.77 -11.62
CA LEU A 415 1.58 12.88 -12.73
C LEU A 415 3.10 12.80 -12.91
N VAL A 416 3.63 11.58 -12.94
CA VAL A 416 5.07 11.32 -13.00
C VAL A 416 5.38 10.52 -14.24
N GLY A 417 6.32 11.00 -15.07
CA GLY A 417 6.79 10.24 -16.22
C GLY A 417 8.18 10.65 -16.69
N ALA A 418 8.69 10.00 -17.72
CA ALA A 418 10.01 10.30 -18.27
C ALA A 418 10.04 11.66 -18.97
N ARG A 419 8.89 12.09 -19.50
CA ARG A 419 8.66 13.40 -20.13
C ARG A 419 7.16 13.69 -20.29
N LEU A 420 6.82 14.89 -20.72
CA LEU A 420 5.46 15.26 -21.13
C LEU A 420 5.24 15.04 -22.63
N VAL A 421 4.01 14.70 -23.02
CA VAL A 421 3.65 14.54 -24.44
C VAL A 421 3.74 15.89 -25.17
N GLY A 422 4.67 15.98 -26.12
CA GLY A 422 4.95 17.22 -26.84
C GLY A 422 4.16 17.43 -28.14
N ARG A 423 3.48 16.40 -28.68
CA ARG A 423 2.79 16.43 -30.00
C ARG A 423 1.55 15.52 -30.04
N GLY A 424 0.70 15.73 -31.04
CA GLY A 424 -0.46 14.88 -31.30
C GLY A 424 -1.65 15.14 -30.40
N GLN A 425 -2.68 14.29 -30.50
CA GLN A 425 -3.94 14.46 -29.78
C GLN A 425 -3.81 14.30 -28.26
N ASN A 426 -2.78 13.58 -27.78
CA ASN A 426 -2.54 13.39 -26.34
C ASN A 426 -1.73 14.55 -25.70
N ARG A 427 -1.36 15.58 -26.46
CA ARG A 427 -0.61 16.72 -25.94
C ARG A 427 -1.43 17.51 -24.92
N ILE A 428 -0.75 17.96 -23.86
CA ILE A 428 -1.32 18.84 -22.84
C ILE A 428 -1.32 20.28 -23.38
N HIS A 429 -2.50 20.77 -23.78
CA HIS A 429 -2.72 22.15 -24.24
C HIS A 429 -3.42 23.04 -23.21
N VAL A 430 -4.18 22.41 -22.33
CA VAL A 430 -4.95 23.01 -21.26
C VAL A 430 -4.98 22.05 -20.08
N LEU A 431 -5.11 22.58 -18.87
CA LEU A 431 -5.24 21.80 -17.65
C LEU A 431 -6.58 22.11 -16.96
N PRO A 432 -7.14 21.19 -16.17
CA PRO A 432 -8.28 21.54 -15.33
C PRO A 432 -7.83 22.49 -14.20
N ARG A 433 -8.64 23.52 -13.89
CA ARG A 433 -8.30 24.64 -12.98
C ARG A 433 -8.27 24.30 -11.48
N GLY A 434 -8.64 23.09 -11.09
CA GLY A 434 -9.01 22.81 -9.70
C GLY A 434 -10.49 23.09 -9.46
N TYR A 435 -11.03 22.45 -8.44
CA TYR A 435 -12.42 22.64 -8.01
C TYR A 435 -12.57 22.37 -6.53
N ASP A 436 -13.60 22.95 -5.94
CA ASP A 436 -14.10 22.55 -4.65
C ASP A 436 -15.56 22.11 -4.71
N ARG A 437 -15.90 21.07 -3.94
CA ARG A 437 -17.26 20.55 -3.85
C ARG A 437 -17.48 19.95 -2.48
N THR A 438 -18.60 20.29 -1.84
CA THR A 438 -19.03 19.61 -0.62
C THR A 438 -19.95 18.45 -0.97
N VAL A 439 -19.63 17.26 -0.46
CA VAL A 439 -20.42 16.04 -0.63
C VAL A 439 -20.89 15.58 0.75
N THR A 440 -22.16 15.18 0.84
CA THR A 440 -22.69 14.48 2.01
C THR A 440 -22.74 12.99 1.68
N TYR A 441 -22.04 12.18 2.46
CA TYR A 441 -22.00 10.73 2.28
C TYR A 441 -23.16 10.05 3.00
N TYR A 442 -23.42 8.78 2.66
CA TYR A 442 -24.50 8.00 3.26
C TYR A 442 -24.35 7.85 4.78
N ASN A 443 -23.13 8.02 5.33
CA ASN A 443 -22.88 8.03 6.77
C ASN A 443 -23.18 9.37 7.45
N GLY A 444 -23.74 10.34 6.72
CA GLY A 444 -24.02 11.69 7.19
C GLY A 444 -22.80 12.61 7.24
N ALA A 445 -21.59 12.10 6.96
CA ALA A 445 -20.39 12.92 6.94
C ALA A 445 -20.44 13.93 5.79
N LYS A 446 -20.14 15.19 6.11
CA LYS A 446 -19.97 16.26 5.13
C LYS A 446 -18.49 16.46 4.88
N VAL A 447 -18.06 16.27 3.63
CA VAL A 447 -16.66 16.40 3.22
C VAL A 447 -16.56 17.41 2.10
N ARG A 448 -15.71 18.41 2.28
CA ARG A 448 -15.31 19.34 1.22
C ARG A 448 -14.11 18.76 0.49
N HIS A 449 -14.31 18.43 -0.77
CA HIS A 449 -13.25 18.02 -1.68
C HIS A 449 -12.62 19.30 -2.20
N VAL A 450 -11.33 19.49 -2.00
CA VAL A 450 -10.57 20.61 -2.56
C VAL A 450 -9.54 20.02 -3.49
N VAL A 451 -9.83 19.96 -4.79
CA VAL A 451 -8.94 19.36 -5.79
C VAL A 451 -8.14 20.46 -6.45
N ASN A 452 -6.82 20.43 -6.26
CA ASN A 452 -5.88 21.35 -6.85
C ASN A 452 -5.64 21.02 -8.35
N PRO A 453 -5.15 21.99 -9.15
CA PRO A 453 -4.64 21.71 -10.48
C PRO A 453 -3.61 20.55 -10.48
N PRO A 454 -3.56 19.75 -11.55
CA PRO A 454 -2.54 18.71 -11.69
C PRO A 454 -1.14 19.30 -11.72
N VAL A 455 -0.22 18.60 -11.04
CA VAL A 455 1.20 18.93 -11.05
C VAL A 455 2.00 17.78 -11.65
N PHE A 456 3.18 18.09 -12.17
CA PHE A 456 3.95 17.15 -12.97
C PHE A 456 5.35 17.01 -12.40
N TRP A 457 5.81 15.77 -12.25
CA TRP A 457 7.22 15.49 -11.98
C TRP A 457 7.80 14.70 -13.15
N GLU A 458 9.01 15.08 -13.57
CA GLU A 458 9.79 14.26 -14.48
C GLU A 458 10.64 13.30 -13.64
N TYR A 459 10.81 12.08 -14.12
CA TYR A 459 11.89 11.25 -13.61
C TYR A 459 13.03 11.18 -14.63
N SER A 460 14.25 11.13 -14.09
CA SER A 460 15.49 10.92 -14.83
C SER A 460 16.22 9.73 -14.23
N LEU A 461 17.10 9.13 -15.02
CA LEU A 461 17.84 7.93 -14.63
C LEU A 461 19.32 8.27 -14.47
N LYS A 462 19.86 7.97 -13.30
CA LYS A 462 21.30 8.07 -13.04
C LYS A 462 21.91 6.68 -12.92
N PRO A 463 22.94 6.32 -13.70
CA PRO A 463 23.58 5.01 -13.61
C PRO A 463 23.99 4.63 -12.19
N CYS A 464 23.74 3.36 -11.84
CA CYS A 464 24.11 2.80 -10.53
C CYS A 464 25.49 2.15 -10.56
N GLY A 465 26.51 2.90 -10.11
CA GLY A 465 27.88 2.39 -10.04
C GLY A 465 28.40 1.96 -11.41
N SER A 466 28.91 0.73 -11.50
CA SER A 466 29.39 0.12 -12.76
C SER A 466 28.32 -0.67 -13.51
N SER A 467 27.07 -0.72 -13.02
CA SER A 467 26.00 -1.45 -13.71
C SER A 467 25.58 -0.70 -14.98
N GLN A 468 25.61 -1.39 -16.12
CA GLN A 468 25.31 -0.80 -17.42
C GLN A 468 23.79 -0.70 -17.70
N ASN A 469 22.97 -1.48 -17.00
CA ASN A 469 21.52 -1.60 -17.26
C ASN A 469 20.66 -1.24 -16.04
N ARG A 470 21.24 -0.59 -15.02
CA ARG A 470 20.50 -0.11 -13.86
C ARG A 470 20.77 1.34 -13.54
N ALA A 471 19.72 1.99 -13.07
CA ALA A 471 19.79 3.38 -12.70
C ALA A 471 18.93 3.70 -11.46
N GLU A 472 19.39 4.68 -10.70
CA GLU A 472 18.64 5.36 -9.67
C GLU A 472 17.60 6.28 -10.33
N VAL A 473 16.34 6.17 -9.91
CA VAL A 473 15.25 7.05 -10.37
C VAL A 473 15.31 8.37 -9.59
N ARG A 474 15.42 9.48 -10.30
CA ARG A 474 15.49 10.83 -9.72
C ARG A 474 14.36 11.69 -10.21
N PHE A 475 13.60 12.26 -9.29
CA PHE A 475 12.45 13.09 -9.60
C PHE A 475 12.80 14.59 -9.58
N SER A 476 12.23 15.33 -10.53
CA SER A 476 12.32 16.79 -10.62
C SER A 476 10.93 17.37 -10.88
N PRO A 477 10.58 18.52 -10.29
CA PRO A 477 9.30 19.17 -10.57
C PRO A 477 9.32 19.82 -11.96
N ILE A 478 8.21 19.73 -12.68
CA ILE A 478 7.99 20.46 -13.94
C ILE A 478 6.99 21.58 -13.68
N HIS A 479 7.36 22.81 -14.06
CA HIS A 479 6.46 23.95 -14.02
C HIS A 479 5.92 24.22 -15.42
N LEU A 480 4.59 24.09 -15.55
CA LEU A 480 3.90 24.35 -16.80
C LEU A 480 3.13 25.66 -16.70
N ASN A 481 3.44 26.60 -17.60
CA ASN A 481 2.63 27.79 -17.81
C ASN A 481 1.57 27.50 -18.88
N ILE A 482 0.56 26.71 -18.51
CA ILE A 482 -0.50 26.26 -19.41
C ILE A 482 -1.83 26.84 -18.93
N LYS A 483 -2.69 27.24 -19.87
CA LYS A 483 -4.04 27.74 -19.58
C LYS A 483 -4.85 26.68 -18.83
N THR A 484 -5.66 27.12 -17.88
CA THR A 484 -6.58 26.24 -17.16
C THR A 484 -8.03 26.45 -17.58
N ILE A 485 -8.84 25.40 -17.49
CA ILE A 485 -10.27 25.43 -17.80
C ILE A 485 -11.07 24.78 -16.67
N ASN A 486 -12.31 25.22 -16.49
CA ASN A 486 -13.21 24.64 -15.49
C ASN A 486 -13.76 23.32 -16.03
N TYR A 487 -13.42 22.22 -15.35
CA TYR A 487 -13.98 20.90 -15.61
C TYR A 487 -14.08 20.13 -14.30
N ILE A 488 -15.31 19.84 -13.88
CA ILE A 488 -15.60 19.12 -12.65
C ILE A 488 -16.25 17.81 -13.05
N PRO A 489 -15.65 16.65 -12.73
CA PRO A 489 -16.24 15.38 -13.09
C PRO A 489 -17.54 15.16 -12.30
N PRO A 490 -18.58 14.57 -12.92
CA PRO A 490 -19.77 14.13 -12.20
C PRO A 490 -19.42 13.22 -11.02
N ILE A 491 -20.26 13.22 -9.99
CA ILE A 491 -20.13 12.24 -8.90
C ILE A 491 -20.44 10.86 -9.46
N GLY A 492 -19.64 9.86 -9.10
CA GLY A 492 -19.89 8.47 -9.50
C GLY A 492 -19.33 8.10 -10.87
N THR A 493 -18.57 8.99 -11.54
CA THR A 493 -17.93 8.64 -12.81
C THR A 493 -16.91 7.52 -12.61
N SER A 494 -17.03 6.48 -13.44
CA SER A 494 -16.06 5.38 -13.51
C SER A 494 -14.83 5.82 -14.30
N THR A 495 -13.67 5.22 -14.02
CA THR A 495 -12.49 5.37 -14.89
C THR A 495 -12.41 4.30 -15.97
N ALA A 496 -13.50 3.57 -16.20
CA ALA A 496 -13.61 2.67 -17.35
C ALA A 496 -13.23 3.43 -18.63
N GLU A 497 -12.60 2.72 -19.56
CA GLU A 497 -12.02 3.33 -20.76
C GLU A 497 -13.02 4.19 -21.55
N ALA A 498 -14.27 3.74 -21.67
CA ALA A 498 -15.34 4.48 -22.35
C ALA A 498 -15.64 5.83 -21.66
N GLU A 499 -15.76 5.84 -20.34
CA GLU A 499 -16.01 7.07 -19.56
C GLU A 499 -14.80 8.01 -19.60
N ARG A 500 -13.58 7.45 -19.53
CA ARG A 500 -12.34 8.21 -19.68
C ARG A 500 -12.28 8.90 -21.05
N ASN A 501 -12.57 8.17 -22.13
CA ASN A 501 -12.54 8.70 -23.48
C ASN A 501 -13.60 9.80 -23.66
N ARG A 502 -14.81 9.60 -23.13
CA ARG A 502 -15.87 10.61 -23.11
C ARG A 502 -15.45 11.89 -22.37
N ALA A 503 -14.85 11.75 -21.18
CA ALA A 503 -14.34 12.87 -20.40
C ALA A 503 -13.25 13.65 -21.15
N ILE A 504 -12.33 12.94 -21.81
CA ILE A 504 -11.29 13.56 -22.64
C ILE A 504 -11.91 14.36 -23.80
N GLU A 505 -12.90 13.80 -24.49
CA GLU A 505 -13.60 14.48 -25.59
C GLU A 505 -14.34 15.74 -25.13
N GLU A 506 -15.07 15.64 -24.02
CA GLU A 506 -15.76 16.76 -23.40
C GLU A 506 -14.77 17.86 -23.00
N PHE A 507 -13.70 17.49 -22.32
CA PHE A 507 -12.63 18.41 -21.90
C PHE A 507 -12.00 19.11 -23.10
N ARG A 508 -11.72 18.37 -24.19
CA ARG A 508 -11.21 18.95 -25.45
C ARG A 508 -12.20 19.91 -26.10
N ARG A 509 -13.50 19.63 -26.05
CA ARG A 509 -14.55 20.51 -26.57
C ARG A 509 -14.57 21.84 -25.80
N LEU A 510 -14.50 21.78 -24.47
CA LEU A 510 -14.41 22.96 -23.60
C LEU A 510 -13.12 23.77 -23.85
N ALA A 511 -12.01 23.09 -24.11
CA ALA A 511 -10.75 23.75 -24.45
C ALA A 511 -10.84 24.54 -25.76
N LYS A 512 -11.51 23.96 -26.78
CA LYS A 512 -11.69 24.58 -28.10
C LYS A 512 -12.57 25.82 -28.02
N SER A 513 -13.69 25.78 -27.29
CA SER A 513 -14.58 26.96 -27.16
C SER A 513 -13.86 28.15 -26.52
N LEU A 514 -13.03 27.90 -25.49
CA LEU A 514 -12.18 28.91 -24.87
C LEU A 514 -11.16 29.51 -25.84
N SER A 515 -10.58 28.70 -26.74
CA SER A 515 -9.64 29.20 -27.75
C SER A 515 -10.30 30.07 -28.82
N MET A 516 -11.61 29.91 -29.03
CA MET A 516 -12.40 30.65 -30.03
C MET A 516 -13.11 31.89 -29.45
N GLY A 517 -12.94 32.19 -28.16
CA GLY A 517 -13.61 33.34 -27.51
C GLY A 517 -15.13 33.18 -27.39
N ILE A 518 -15.65 31.95 -27.49
CA ILE A 518 -17.08 31.67 -27.39
C ILE A 518 -17.44 31.57 -25.90
N PRO A 519 -18.40 32.36 -25.38
CA PRO A 519 -18.88 32.21 -24.01
C PRO A 519 -19.42 30.79 -23.78
N LEU A 520 -18.93 30.13 -22.73
CA LEU A 520 -19.49 28.86 -22.26
C LEU A 520 -20.78 29.18 -21.48
N LEU A 521 -21.92 28.65 -21.95
CA LEU A 521 -23.21 28.68 -21.25
C LEU A 521 -23.29 27.61 -20.16
#